data_AF-A0A8T0FID1-F1
#
_entry.id   AF-A0A8T0FID1-F1
#
_cell.length_a   1.000
_cell.length_b   1.000
_cell.length_c   1.000
_cell.angle_alpha   90.00
_cell.angle_beta   90.00
_cell.angle_gamma   90.00
#
_symmetry.space_group_name_H-M   'P 1'
#
loop_
_entity.id
_entity.type
_entity.pdbx_description
1 polymer ?
#
loop_
_entity_poly.entity_id
_entity_poly.type
_entity_poly.pdbx_seq_one_letter_code
_entity_poly.pdbx_strand_id
1 'polypeptide(L)'
;MGLHSAVAHWRMSHPLLHTSDDFPELLFFKTDGTVDRIKTVQQLVLKEEINIEQRFDLACSYFLGNTINTLWAEMKKSGKAAKSLTAYNPVSRFWVRRMRHKYRVPWIYAVQLHLDLPDDEFLSSPTPRFSAFFPFLRPKNRVKFLISLMKTTPDDFLLCLYGATKEEELQILEMDTPKLLCLYLDWPLQSFFLEIVEKLWNFIDSSLFKAVLEIIYSYSMSRKDFDYGKLYMDFWERSPNNLKEEANACPIFCNKLKLYCDSIKKKRKGDFDKVTGSKGKDMNYLLISSMQ
;
A
#
# COMPACT_ATOMS: atom_id res chain seq x y z
N MET A 1 -7.73 -14.92 0.63
CA MET A 1 -7.02 -14.24 -0.48
C MET A 1 -5.95 -13.25 0.00
N GLY A 2 -6.00 -12.76 1.26
CA GLY A 2 -5.05 -11.76 1.79
C GLY A 2 -3.58 -12.19 1.82
N LEU A 3 -3.25 -13.43 2.20
CA LEU A 3 -1.85 -13.89 2.34
C LEU A 3 -1.07 -13.82 1.02
N HIS A 4 -1.64 -14.35 -0.08
CA HIS A 4 -0.99 -14.33 -1.40
C HIS A 4 -0.80 -12.90 -1.92
N SER A 5 -1.79 -12.02 -1.70
CA SER A 5 -1.68 -10.60 -2.06
C SER A 5 -0.56 -9.92 -1.26
N ALA A 6 -0.51 -10.14 0.06
CA ALA A 6 0.50 -9.54 0.93
C ALA A 6 1.94 -9.97 0.55
N VAL A 7 2.13 -11.26 0.21
CA VAL A 7 3.42 -11.79 -0.30
C VAL A 7 3.76 -11.16 -1.67
N ALA A 8 2.80 -11.04 -2.57
CA ALA A 8 3.01 -10.43 -3.88
C ALA A 8 3.42 -8.95 -3.77
N HIS A 9 2.73 -8.17 -2.93
CA HIS A 9 3.08 -6.78 -2.65
C HIS A 9 4.47 -6.64 -2.04
N TRP A 10 4.86 -7.56 -1.15
CA TRP A 10 6.22 -7.58 -0.63
C TRP A 10 7.26 -7.76 -1.74
N ARG A 11 7.06 -8.77 -2.60
CA ARG A 11 7.98 -9.09 -3.71
C ARG A 11 8.13 -7.92 -4.68
N MET A 12 7.03 -7.25 -5.01
CA MET A 12 7.06 -6.04 -5.85
C MET A 12 7.89 -4.91 -5.24
N SER A 13 7.88 -4.74 -3.90
CA SER A 13 8.67 -3.69 -3.24
C SER A 13 10.15 -4.05 -3.08
N HIS A 14 10.51 -5.32 -3.24
CA HIS A 14 11.89 -5.80 -3.05
C HIS A 14 12.30 -6.77 -4.17
N PRO A 15 12.29 -6.32 -5.43
CA PRO A 15 12.55 -7.19 -6.58
C PRO A 15 13.96 -7.80 -6.59
N LEU A 16 14.91 -7.14 -5.91
CA LEU A 16 16.31 -7.57 -5.81
C LEU A 16 16.54 -8.64 -4.73
N LEU A 17 15.55 -8.93 -3.88
CA LEU A 17 15.64 -10.04 -2.91
C LEU A 17 15.30 -11.35 -3.63
N HIS A 18 16.34 -12.01 -4.16
CA HIS A 18 16.23 -13.40 -4.61
C HIS A 18 15.94 -14.28 -3.40
N THR A 19 14.74 -14.84 -3.36
CA THR A 19 14.26 -15.62 -2.23
C THR A 19 13.74 -16.96 -2.73
N SER A 20 14.03 -18.03 -1.99
CA SER A 20 13.57 -19.41 -2.25
C SER A 20 12.04 -19.51 -2.26
N ASP A 21 11.51 -20.63 -2.73
CA ASP A 21 10.07 -20.92 -2.69
C ASP A 21 9.49 -20.89 -1.26
N ASP A 22 10.31 -21.14 -0.23
CA ASP A 22 9.94 -21.07 1.20
C ASP A 22 9.84 -19.63 1.76
N PHE A 23 9.96 -18.62 0.91
CA PHE A 23 9.94 -17.21 1.31
C PHE A 23 8.71 -16.77 2.16
N PRO A 24 7.48 -17.28 1.94
CA PRO A 24 6.33 -16.89 2.75
C PRO A 24 6.49 -17.16 4.25
N GLU A 25 7.29 -18.17 4.63
CA GLU A 25 7.55 -18.52 6.04
C GLU A 25 8.47 -17.50 6.74
N LEU A 26 9.16 -16.66 5.98
CA LEU A 26 10.08 -15.64 6.50
C LEU A 26 9.39 -14.30 6.75
N LEU A 27 8.14 -14.16 6.32
CA LEU A 27 7.35 -12.95 6.50
C LEU A 27 6.68 -12.94 7.86
N PHE A 28 6.78 -11.81 8.54
CA PHE A 28 6.01 -11.55 9.75
C PHE A 28 4.71 -10.88 9.36
N PHE A 29 3.59 -11.35 9.88
CA PHE A 29 2.27 -10.80 9.61
C PHE A 29 1.72 -10.07 10.84
N LYS A 30 1.00 -8.98 10.59
CA LYS A 30 0.21 -8.26 11.58
C LYS A 30 -1.12 -8.98 11.82
N THR A 31 -1.86 -8.55 12.84
CA THR A 31 -3.19 -9.08 13.18
C THR A 31 -4.24 -8.82 12.10
N ASP A 32 -4.07 -7.76 11.30
CA ASP A 32 -4.89 -7.48 10.12
C ASP A 32 -4.51 -8.34 8.90
N GLY A 33 -3.48 -9.19 9.03
CA GLY A 33 -2.95 -10.09 8.00
C GLY A 33 -1.99 -9.44 7.00
N THR A 34 -1.69 -8.15 7.11
CA THR A 34 -0.66 -7.50 6.28
C THR A 34 0.75 -7.87 6.75
N VAL A 35 1.75 -7.74 5.88
CA VAL A 35 3.15 -7.99 6.27
C VAL A 35 3.63 -6.88 7.21
N ASP A 36 4.12 -7.25 8.39
CA ASP A 36 4.94 -6.39 9.24
C ASP A 36 6.31 -6.24 8.60
N ARG A 37 6.43 -5.23 7.74
CA ARG A 37 7.63 -5.01 6.95
C ARG A 37 8.87 -4.74 7.80
N ILE A 38 8.72 -4.00 8.90
CA ILE A 38 9.84 -3.63 9.76
C ILE A 38 10.37 -4.89 10.44
N LYS A 39 9.50 -5.66 11.08
CA LYS A 39 9.87 -6.88 11.77
C LYS A 39 10.45 -7.91 10.79
N THR A 40 9.84 -8.04 9.61
CA THR A 40 10.34 -8.88 8.52
C THR A 40 11.76 -8.50 8.12
N VAL A 41 12.01 -7.22 7.80
CA VAL A 41 13.36 -6.78 7.43
C VAL A 41 14.36 -7.01 8.55
N GLN A 42 14.01 -6.69 9.80
CA GLN A 42 14.89 -6.88 10.95
C GLN A 42 15.36 -8.33 11.10
N GLN A 43 14.55 -9.31 10.71
CA GLN A 43 14.94 -10.72 10.71
C GLN A 43 15.70 -11.12 9.43
N LEU A 44 15.26 -10.68 8.26
CA LEU A 44 15.93 -10.99 6.99
C LEU A 44 17.37 -10.50 6.94
N VAL A 45 17.68 -9.33 7.50
CA VAL A 45 19.05 -8.80 7.51
C VAL A 45 20.02 -9.61 8.39
N LEU A 46 19.52 -10.50 9.24
CA LEU A 46 20.32 -11.38 10.09
C LEU A 46 20.56 -12.76 9.45
N LYS A 47 19.84 -13.09 8.37
CA LYS A 47 19.91 -14.40 7.70
C LYS A 47 21.15 -14.51 6.81
N GLU A 48 22.14 -15.27 7.25
CA GLU A 48 23.40 -15.46 6.51
C GLU A 48 23.21 -16.13 5.14
N GLU A 49 22.08 -16.83 4.91
CA GLU A 49 21.75 -17.40 3.60
C GLU A 49 21.50 -16.31 2.54
N ILE A 50 21.10 -15.11 2.95
CA ILE A 50 20.89 -13.97 2.06
C ILE A 50 22.23 -13.30 1.78
N ASN A 51 22.48 -12.97 0.51
CA ASN A 51 23.71 -12.30 0.09
C ASN A 51 23.91 -11.02 0.92
N ILE A 52 25.10 -10.84 1.47
CA ILE A 52 25.47 -9.68 2.29
C ILE A 52 25.19 -8.32 1.61
N GLU A 53 25.31 -8.24 0.27
CA GLU A 53 24.97 -7.04 -0.50
C GLU A 53 23.47 -6.75 -0.45
N GLN A 54 22.63 -7.77 -0.62
CA GLN A 54 21.18 -7.66 -0.49
C GLN A 54 20.76 -7.33 0.95
N ARG A 55 21.38 -7.96 1.95
CA ARG A 55 21.15 -7.63 3.37
C ARG A 55 21.50 -6.18 3.66
N PHE A 56 22.62 -5.70 3.13
CA PHE A 56 23.06 -4.32 3.30
C PHE A 56 22.11 -3.32 2.64
N ASP A 57 21.71 -3.55 1.39
CA ASP A 57 20.75 -2.70 0.68
C ASP A 57 19.40 -2.64 1.41
N LEU A 58 18.92 -3.78 1.89
CA LEU A 58 17.67 -3.84 2.66
C LEU A 58 17.78 -3.06 3.97
N ALA A 59 18.88 -3.23 4.72
CA ALA A 59 19.15 -2.48 5.94
C ALA A 59 19.23 -0.97 5.67
N CYS A 60 19.83 -0.57 4.54
CA CYS A 60 19.90 0.82 4.09
C CYS A 60 18.53 1.41 3.79
N SER A 61 17.70 0.75 2.97
CA SER A 61 16.36 1.23 2.63
C SER A 61 15.43 1.35 3.85
N TYR A 62 15.63 0.53 4.88
CA TYR A 62 14.88 0.59 6.15
C TYR A 62 15.59 1.40 7.25
N PHE A 63 16.71 2.06 6.96
CA PHE A 63 17.47 2.90 7.88
C PHE A 63 17.87 2.21 9.21
N LEU A 64 18.22 0.92 9.15
CA LEU A 64 18.63 0.13 10.32
C LEU A 64 20.09 0.41 10.74
N GLY A 65 20.35 1.61 11.25
CA GLY A 65 21.71 2.16 11.46
C GLY A 65 22.71 1.21 12.15
N ASN A 66 22.31 0.51 13.20
CA ASN A 66 23.19 -0.45 13.90
C ASN A 66 23.55 -1.65 13.01
N THR A 67 22.54 -2.24 12.36
CA THR A 67 22.71 -3.34 11.41
C THR A 67 23.60 -2.93 10.23
N ILE A 68 23.43 -1.71 9.70
CA ILE A 68 24.25 -1.19 8.59
C ILE A 68 25.73 -1.14 9.00
N ASN A 69 26.05 -0.71 10.23
CA ASN A 69 27.43 -0.69 10.72
C ASN A 69 28.03 -2.10 10.79
N THR A 70 27.27 -3.07 11.29
CA THR A 70 27.70 -4.47 11.39
C THR A 70 27.95 -5.08 10.02
N LEU A 71 26.98 -4.98 9.11
CA LEU A 71 27.08 -5.50 7.75
C LEU A 71 28.22 -4.84 6.97
N TRP A 72 28.43 -3.53 7.14
CA TRP A 72 29.56 -2.82 6.53
C TRP A 72 30.92 -3.36 6.98
N ALA A 73 31.06 -3.68 8.27
CA ALA A 73 32.29 -4.25 8.81
C ALA A 73 32.53 -5.67 8.28
N GLU A 74 31.48 -6.49 8.18
CA GLU A 74 31.52 -7.84 7.60
C GLU A 74 31.91 -7.80 6.11
N MET A 75 31.28 -6.92 5.32
CA MET A 75 31.62 -6.71 3.91
C MET A 75 33.08 -6.31 3.68
N LYS A 76 33.61 -5.43 4.53
CA LYS A 76 35.03 -5.04 4.48
C LYS A 76 35.96 -6.21 4.75
N LYS A 77 35.62 -7.07 5.72
CA LYS A 77 36.40 -8.27 6.04
C LYS A 77 36.35 -9.28 4.90
N SER A 78 35.20 -9.43 4.23
CA SER A 78 35.03 -10.40 3.14
C SER A 78 35.61 -9.96 1.79
N GLY A 79 36.25 -8.79 1.71
CA GLY A 79 36.79 -8.24 0.45
C GLY A 79 35.72 -7.85 -0.59
N LYS A 80 34.43 -7.90 -0.24
CA LYS A 80 33.35 -7.50 -1.14
C LYS A 80 33.31 -5.97 -1.21
N ALA A 81 33.75 -5.43 -2.34
CA ALA A 81 33.83 -3.99 -2.52
C ALA A 81 32.43 -3.40 -2.69
N ALA A 82 32.13 -2.35 -1.91
CA ALA A 82 30.90 -1.56 -2.01
C ALA A 82 30.75 -0.76 -3.33
N LYS A 83 31.40 -1.19 -4.42
CA LYS A 83 31.31 -0.57 -5.75
C LYS A 83 30.04 -1.03 -6.48
N SER A 84 29.58 -2.28 -6.30
CA SER A 84 28.31 -2.77 -6.87
C SER A 84 27.11 -2.03 -6.27
N LEU A 85 27.08 -1.87 -4.94
CA LEU A 85 25.99 -1.25 -4.17
C LEU A 85 25.72 0.23 -4.50
N THR A 86 26.72 0.95 -5.03
CA THR A 86 26.60 2.40 -5.30
C THR A 86 25.91 2.74 -6.61
N ALA A 87 25.73 1.76 -7.50
CA ALA A 87 25.23 1.99 -8.85
C ALA A 87 23.71 2.19 -8.88
N TYR A 88 22.94 1.43 -8.09
CA TYR A 88 21.49 1.31 -8.32
C TYR A 88 20.59 1.90 -7.23
N ASN A 89 21.03 1.98 -5.97
CA ASN A 89 20.19 2.46 -4.87
C ASN A 89 20.70 3.79 -4.28
N PRO A 90 19.98 4.91 -4.43
CA PRO A 90 20.35 6.22 -3.85
C PRO A 90 20.56 6.17 -2.33
N VAL A 91 19.79 5.34 -1.62
CA VAL A 91 19.86 5.18 -0.16
C VAL A 91 21.13 4.42 0.23
N SER A 92 21.44 3.33 -0.47
CA SER A 92 22.70 2.61 -0.27
C SER A 92 23.90 3.48 -0.61
N ARG A 93 23.82 4.28 -1.68
CA ARG A 93 24.85 5.25 -2.05
C ARG A 93 25.09 6.28 -0.94
N PHE A 94 24.01 6.81 -0.36
CA PHE A 94 24.07 7.69 0.81
C PHE A 94 24.83 7.03 1.98
N TRP A 95 24.46 5.80 2.34
CA TRP A 95 25.10 5.08 3.44
C TRP A 95 26.55 4.70 3.15
N VAL A 96 26.87 4.21 1.95
CA VAL A 96 28.25 3.87 1.54
C VAL A 96 29.15 5.10 1.60
N ARG A 97 28.71 6.24 1.03
CA ARG A 97 29.44 7.51 1.14
C ARG A 97 29.67 7.86 2.60
N ARG A 98 28.64 7.72 3.41
CA ARG A 98 28.71 8.01 4.83
C ARG A 98 29.75 7.15 5.57
N MET A 99 29.74 5.85 5.30
CA MET A 99 30.63 4.88 5.94
C MET A 99 32.09 4.98 5.47
N ARG A 100 32.33 5.46 4.23
CA ARG A 100 33.68 5.73 3.72
C ARG A 100 34.31 6.95 4.39
N HIS A 101 33.54 8.03 4.56
CA HIS A 101 34.05 9.29 5.12
C HIS A 101 33.97 9.39 6.65
N LYS A 102 33.48 8.35 7.34
CA LYS A 102 33.37 8.29 8.81
C LYS A 102 32.68 9.52 9.42
N TYR A 103 31.58 9.97 8.81
CA TYR A 103 30.86 11.16 9.31
C TYR A 103 30.43 10.99 10.77
N ARG A 104 30.77 11.97 11.61
CA ARG A 104 30.45 11.99 13.05
C ARG A 104 29.04 12.50 13.36
N VAL A 105 28.43 13.26 12.45
CA VAL A 105 27.08 13.82 12.62
C VAL A 105 26.04 12.71 12.53
N PRO A 106 25.02 12.61 13.39
CA PRO A 106 23.97 11.59 13.28
C PRO A 106 23.35 11.52 11.88
N TRP A 107 23.05 10.31 11.40
CA TRP A 107 22.60 10.09 10.02
C TRP A 107 21.30 10.83 9.69
N ILE A 108 20.45 11.05 10.69
CA ILE A 108 19.15 11.71 10.54
C ILE A 108 19.27 13.16 10.04
N TYR A 109 20.31 13.87 10.47
CA TYR A 109 20.62 15.21 9.97
C TYR A 109 21.25 15.16 8.58
N ALA A 110 22.04 14.14 8.30
CA ALA A 110 22.67 13.96 7.00
C ALA A 110 21.64 13.66 5.89
N VAL A 111 20.53 12.97 6.20
CA VAL A 111 19.44 12.72 5.24
C VAL A 111 18.86 14.03 4.70
N GLN A 112 18.74 15.05 5.55
CA GLN A 112 18.20 16.35 5.13
C GLN A 112 19.08 17.03 4.06
N LEU A 113 20.40 16.85 4.14
CA LEU A 113 21.37 17.59 3.33
C LEU A 113 21.94 16.79 2.17
N HIS A 114 21.95 15.45 2.26
CA HIS A 114 22.74 14.60 1.39
C HIS A 114 21.99 13.40 0.81
N LEU A 115 20.76 13.13 1.28
CA LEU A 115 19.90 12.19 0.57
C LEU A 115 19.25 12.96 -0.58
N ASP A 116 19.72 12.65 -1.78
CA ASP A 116 19.20 13.15 -3.04
C ASP A 116 18.48 12.00 -3.75
N LEU A 117 17.24 12.25 -4.14
CA LEU A 117 16.31 11.26 -4.66
C LEU A 117 15.87 11.76 -6.04
N PRO A 118 16.50 11.30 -7.13
CA PRO A 118 16.18 11.78 -8.47
C PRO A 118 14.73 11.44 -8.80
N ASP A 119 14.02 12.38 -9.42
CA ASP A 119 12.60 12.21 -9.74
C ASP A 119 12.34 10.97 -10.61
N ASP A 120 13.30 10.56 -11.45
CA ASP A 120 13.16 9.49 -12.44
C ASP A 120 13.77 8.12 -12.04
N GLU A 121 14.63 8.01 -11.02
CA GLU A 121 15.40 6.78 -10.74
C GLU A 121 14.63 5.67 -9.98
N PHE A 122 13.35 5.88 -9.65
CA PHE A 122 12.61 5.03 -8.71
C PHE A 122 11.98 3.75 -9.26
N LEU A 123 12.08 3.48 -10.56
CA LEU A 123 11.47 2.27 -11.13
C LEU A 123 12.27 0.98 -10.86
N SER A 124 13.53 1.09 -10.40
CA SER A 124 14.45 -0.06 -10.38
C SER A 124 15.13 -0.34 -9.03
N SER A 125 14.89 0.47 -7.99
CA SER A 125 15.55 0.35 -6.67
C SER A 125 14.55 0.34 -5.53
N PRO A 126 14.77 -0.44 -4.45
CA PRO A 126 13.89 -0.40 -3.28
C PRO A 126 13.82 1.02 -2.72
N THR A 127 12.60 1.58 -2.74
CA THR A 127 12.30 2.92 -2.23
C THR A 127 12.72 3.05 -0.77
N PRO A 128 13.34 4.17 -0.34
CA PRO A 128 13.59 4.40 1.08
C PRO A 128 12.27 4.30 1.86
N ARG A 129 12.34 3.73 3.05
CA ARG A 129 11.25 3.77 4.02
C ARG A 129 11.23 5.14 4.69
N PHE A 130 10.45 6.06 4.14
CA PHE A 130 10.41 7.45 4.59
C PHE A 130 9.95 7.58 6.03
N SER A 131 9.05 6.72 6.50
CA SER A 131 8.57 6.73 7.90
C SER A 131 9.71 6.61 8.93
N ALA A 132 10.87 6.06 8.55
CA ALA A 132 12.03 5.95 9.42
C ALA A 132 12.71 7.30 9.73
N PHE A 133 12.53 8.32 8.88
CA PHE A 133 13.20 9.61 9.04
C PHE A 133 12.28 10.82 8.88
N PHE A 134 11.15 10.68 8.18
CA PHE A 134 10.21 11.75 7.86
C PHE A 134 9.76 12.54 9.11
N PRO A 135 9.37 11.90 10.24
CA PRO A 135 8.99 12.61 11.45
C PRO A 135 10.09 13.52 12.02
N PHE A 136 11.36 13.20 11.75
CA PHE A 136 12.52 13.92 12.27
C PHE A 136 13.03 15.02 11.33
N LEU A 137 12.45 15.14 10.14
CA LEU A 137 12.74 16.23 9.22
C LEU A 137 12.02 17.50 9.65
N ARG A 138 12.66 18.65 9.42
CA ARG A 138 11.97 19.95 9.51
C ARG A 138 10.95 20.08 8.37
N PRO A 139 9.80 20.76 8.56
CA PRO A 139 8.77 20.88 7.51
C PRO A 139 9.30 21.35 6.15
N LYS A 140 10.14 22.39 6.13
CA LYS A 140 10.80 22.87 4.90
C LYS A 140 11.62 21.82 4.14
N ASN A 141 12.10 20.79 4.85
CA ASN A 141 12.87 19.69 4.28
C ASN A 141 12.01 18.45 3.99
N ARG A 142 10.74 18.42 4.42
CA ARG A 142 9.78 17.35 4.10
C ARG A 142 9.17 17.55 2.72
N VAL A 143 8.96 18.80 2.31
CA VAL A 143 8.39 19.18 0.99
C VAL A 143 9.12 18.48 -0.16
N LYS A 144 10.46 18.45 -0.14
CA LYS A 144 11.27 17.77 -1.18
C LYS A 144 11.05 16.25 -1.29
N PHE A 145 10.42 15.64 -0.30
CA PHE A 145 10.14 14.21 -0.27
C PHE A 145 8.66 13.89 -0.56
N LEU A 146 7.76 14.88 -0.60
CA LEU A 146 6.33 14.64 -0.81
C LEU A 146 6.06 13.98 -2.16
N ILE A 147 6.74 14.42 -3.23
CA ILE A 147 6.66 13.78 -4.55
C ILE A 147 7.12 12.31 -4.46
N SER A 148 8.21 12.05 -3.72
CA SER A 148 8.74 10.70 -3.58
C SER A 148 7.85 9.79 -2.71
N LEU A 149 7.08 10.34 -1.76
CA LEU A 149 6.07 9.58 -0.99
C LEU A 149 5.01 8.95 -1.91
N MET A 150 4.72 9.57 -3.05
CA MET A 150 3.79 9.00 -4.04
C MET A 150 4.29 7.67 -4.63
N LYS A 151 5.57 7.33 -4.47
CA LYS A 151 6.16 6.08 -4.96
C LYS A 151 6.39 5.02 -3.87
N THR A 152 6.04 5.32 -2.62
CA THR A 152 6.28 4.41 -1.50
C THR A 152 5.20 3.34 -1.36
N THR A 153 5.54 2.32 -0.57
CA THR A 153 4.61 1.27 -0.15
C THR A 153 3.44 1.85 0.65
N PRO A 154 2.23 1.27 0.55
CA PRO A 154 1.04 1.75 1.26
C PRO A 154 1.24 2.04 2.75
N ASP A 155 1.90 1.13 3.47
CA ASP A 155 2.13 1.27 4.90
C ASP A 155 3.09 2.43 5.24
N ASP A 156 4.13 2.61 4.43
CA ASP A 156 5.09 3.71 4.61
C ASP A 156 4.45 5.07 4.29
N PHE A 157 3.65 5.13 3.24
CA PHE A 157 2.87 6.32 2.88
C PHE A 157 1.94 6.74 4.03
N LEU A 158 1.14 5.80 4.57
CA LEU A 158 0.20 6.10 5.66
C LEU A 158 0.91 6.54 6.95
N LEU A 159 2.03 5.90 7.29
CA LEU A 159 2.84 6.31 8.45
C LEU A 159 3.40 7.73 8.28
N CYS A 160 3.83 8.10 7.07
CA CYS A 160 4.25 9.46 6.78
C CYS A 160 3.09 10.45 6.84
N LEU A 161 1.92 10.08 6.31
CA LEU A 161 0.71 10.90 6.36
C LEU A 161 0.27 11.17 7.80
N TYR A 162 0.29 10.16 8.68
CA TYR A 162 -0.02 10.34 10.11
C TYR A 162 1.02 11.17 10.87
N GLY A 163 2.24 11.29 10.35
CA GLY A 163 3.29 12.15 10.91
C GLY A 163 3.37 13.55 10.28
N ALA A 164 2.53 13.84 9.28
CA ALA A 164 2.50 15.11 8.56
C ALA A 164 1.78 16.20 9.37
N THR A 165 2.14 17.47 9.15
CA THR A 165 1.33 18.60 9.65
C THR A 165 0.04 18.74 8.86
N LYS A 166 -0.91 19.57 9.30
CA LYS A 166 -2.16 19.80 8.56
C LYS A 166 -1.94 20.43 7.19
N GLU A 167 -0.96 21.31 7.07
CA GLU A 167 -0.57 21.93 5.81
C GLU A 167 0.09 20.91 4.87
N GLU A 168 0.91 20.01 5.40
CA GLU A 168 1.54 18.93 4.64
C GLU A 168 0.50 17.88 4.20
N GLU A 169 -0.46 17.55 5.07
CA GLU A 169 -1.59 16.67 4.75
C GLU A 169 -2.36 17.24 3.55
N LEU A 170 -2.74 18.52 3.58
CA LEU A 170 -3.43 19.18 2.46
C LEU A 170 -2.59 19.14 1.17
N GLN A 171 -1.29 19.41 1.22
CA GLN A 171 -0.43 19.31 0.04
C GLN A 171 -0.39 17.89 -0.52
N ILE A 172 -0.30 16.86 0.34
CA ILE A 172 -0.32 15.46 -0.09
C ILE A 172 -1.67 15.13 -0.75
N LEU A 173 -2.78 15.61 -0.19
CA LEU A 173 -4.11 15.40 -0.74
C LEU A 173 -4.28 16.08 -2.09
N GLU A 174 -3.84 17.33 -2.24
CA GLU A 174 -3.87 18.07 -3.51
C GLU A 174 -3.02 17.38 -4.58
N MET A 175 -1.86 16.85 -4.20
CA MET A 175 -0.95 16.18 -5.12
C MET A 175 -1.45 14.81 -5.57
N ASP A 176 -2.05 14.02 -4.66
CA ASP A 176 -2.29 12.60 -4.94
C ASP A 176 -3.51 12.00 -4.22
N THR A 177 -4.65 12.69 -4.31
CA THR A 177 -5.97 12.12 -4.00
C THR A 177 -6.21 10.77 -4.71
N PRO A 178 -5.84 10.56 -5.99
CA PRO A 178 -6.02 9.26 -6.65
C PRO A 178 -5.32 8.10 -5.95
N LYS A 179 -4.04 8.24 -5.57
CA LYS A 179 -3.33 7.19 -4.83
C LYS A 179 -4.01 6.93 -3.50
N LEU A 180 -4.37 7.96 -2.74
CA LEU A 180 -5.03 7.78 -1.45
C LEU A 180 -6.33 6.97 -1.58
N LEU A 181 -7.18 7.31 -2.55
CA LEU A 181 -8.42 6.56 -2.80
C LEU A 181 -8.14 5.11 -3.15
N CYS A 182 -7.17 4.83 -4.02
CA CYS A 182 -6.76 3.47 -4.36
C CYS A 182 -6.26 2.68 -3.13
N LEU A 183 -5.47 3.31 -2.23
CA LEU A 183 -4.98 2.65 -1.00
C LEU A 183 -6.14 2.21 -0.11
N TYR A 184 -7.17 3.04 0.03
CA TYR A 184 -8.35 2.69 0.81
C TYR A 184 -9.30 1.74 0.08
N LEU A 185 -9.09 1.44 -1.21
CA LEU A 185 -9.81 0.36 -1.91
C LEU A 185 -9.11 -1.00 -1.82
N ASP A 186 -7.86 -1.01 -1.37
CA ASP A 186 -7.08 -2.22 -1.16
C ASP A 186 -7.21 -2.75 0.26
N TRP A 187 -6.93 -4.05 0.39
CA TRP A 187 -6.95 -4.73 1.67
C TRP A 187 -5.79 -4.28 2.56
N PRO A 188 -6.04 -3.99 3.85
CA PRO A 188 -7.25 -4.23 4.65
C PRO A 188 -8.13 -2.98 4.89
N LEU A 189 -7.97 -1.93 4.09
CA LEU A 189 -8.51 -0.60 4.42
C LEU A 189 -9.91 -0.31 3.84
N GLN A 190 -10.49 -1.25 3.09
CA GLN A 190 -11.74 -1.04 2.35
C GLN A 190 -12.92 -0.60 3.21
N SER A 191 -12.97 -1.06 4.47
CA SER A 191 -14.02 -0.66 5.41
C SER A 191 -14.00 0.83 5.75
N PHE A 192 -12.86 1.50 5.60
CA PHE A 192 -12.69 2.93 5.88
C PHE A 192 -12.81 3.82 4.64
N PHE A 193 -12.96 3.22 3.45
CA PHE A 193 -12.97 3.96 2.19
C PHE A 193 -13.97 5.11 2.16
N LEU A 194 -15.23 4.84 2.54
CA LEU A 194 -16.28 5.86 2.53
C LEU A 194 -15.98 6.99 3.52
N GLU A 195 -15.43 6.68 4.70
CA GLU A 195 -15.08 7.70 5.69
C GLU A 195 -14.01 8.67 5.15
N ILE A 196 -13.04 8.13 4.42
CA ILE A 196 -11.98 8.94 3.82
C ILE A 196 -12.52 9.76 2.65
N VAL A 197 -13.34 9.16 1.78
CA VAL A 197 -13.97 9.87 0.67
C VAL A 197 -14.75 11.10 1.14
N GLU A 198 -15.50 11.02 2.25
CA GLU A 198 -16.26 12.17 2.77
C GLU A 198 -15.37 13.39 3.06
N LYS A 199 -14.11 13.15 3.44
CA LYS A 199 -13.11 14.19 3.70
C LYS A 199 -12.46 14.73 2.43
N LEU A 200 -12.60 14.01 1.31
CA LEU A 200 -11.88 14.25 0.06
C LEU A 200 -12.76 14.77 -1.08
N TRP A 201 -14.08 14.92 -0.89
CA TRP A 201 -14.97 15.35 -1.98
C TRP A 201 -14.52 16.61 -2.71
N ASN A 202 -13.91 17.57 -2.01
CA ASN A 202 -13.41 18.82 -2.61
C ASN A 202 -12.21 18.63 -3.55
N PHE A 203 -11.53 17.47 -3.49
CA PHE A 203 -10.39 17.12 -4.33
C PHE A 203 -10.75 16.10 -5.43
N ILE A 204 -12.00 15.64 -5.47
CA ILE A 204 -12.47 14.65 -6.44
C ILE A 204 -13.17 15.36 -7.59
N ASP A 205 -12.47 15.47 -8.72
CA ASP A 205 -13.09 15.91 -9.97
C ASP A 205 -13.90 14.79 -10.65
N SER A 206 -14.61 15.16 -11.71
CA SER A 206 -15.44 14.26 -12.52
C SER A 206 -14.66 13.11 -13.15
N SER A 207 -13.40 13.34 -13.52
CA SER A 207 -12.54 12.32 -14.13
C SER A 207 -12.13 11.28 -13.10
N LEU A 208 -11.62 11.74 -11.95
CA LEU A 208 -11.22 10.90 -10.83
C LEU A 208 -12.41 10.12 -10.27
N PHE A 209 -13.57 10.77 -10.14
CA PHE A 209 -14.80 10.11 -9.71
C PHE A 209 -15.15 8.90 -10.58
N LYS A 210 -15.14 9.06 -11.91
CA LYS A 210 -15.41 7.97 -12.87
C LYS A 210 -14.34 6.88 -12.79
N ALA A 211 -13.08 7.26 -12.67
CA ALA A 211 -11.97 6.32 -12.53
C ALA A 211 -12.11 5.44 -11.28
N VAL A 212 -12.44 6.04 -10.13
CA VAL A 212 -12.66 5.32 -8.87
C VAL A 212 -13.83 4.34 -8.99
N LEU A 213 -14.95 4.75 -9.60
CA LEU A 213 -16.07 3.85 -9.85
C LEU A 213 -15.68 2.66 -10.74
N GLU A 214 -14.93 2.88 -11.82
CA GLU A 214 -14.44 1.80 -12.69
C GLU A 214 -13.51 0.85 -11.93
N ILE A 215 -12.66 1.35 -11.02
CA ILE A 215 -11.80 0.53 -10.17
C ILE A 215 -12.63 -0.34 -9.23
N ILE A 216 -13.59 0.25 -8.50
CA ILE A 216 -14.47 -0.50 -7.59
C ILE A 216 -15.26 -1.56 -8.36
N TYR A 217 -15.77 -1.22 -9.55
CA TYR A 217 -16.44 -2.15 -10.44
C TYR A 217 -15.53 -3.31 -10.84
N SER A 218 -14.32 -3.04 -11.30
CA SER A 218 -13.32 -4.06 -11.65
C SER A 218 -13.01 -4.98 -10.46
N TYR A 219 -12.88 -4.41 -9.26
CA TYR A 219 -12.65 -5.18 -8.04
C TYR A 219 -13.84 -6.06 -7.66
N SER A 220 -15.08 -5.60 -7.85
CA SER A 220 -16.28 -6.41 -7.61
C SER A 220 -16.36 -7.68 -8.48
N MET A 221 -15.74 -7.64 -9.67
CA MET A 221 -15.74 -8.75 -10.62
C MET A 221 -14.59 -9.73 -10.36
N SER A 222 -13.46 -9.23 -9.87
CA SER A 222 -12.21 -9.99 -9.77
C SER A 222 -11.84 -10.41 -8.34
N ARG A 223 -12.33 -9.68 -7.33
CA ARG A 223 -11.94 -9.85 -5.93
C ARG A 223 -13.11 -10.35 -5.06
N LYS A 224 -12.77 -11.08 -4.00
CA LYS A 224 -13.73 -11.71 -3.06
C LYS A 224 -13.42 -11.40 -1.58
N ASP A 225 -12.43 -10.56 -1.34
CA ASP A 225 -11.96 -10.15 -0.01
C ASP A 225 -12.82 -9.06 0.64
N PHE A 226 -13.65 -8.37 -0.14
CA PHE A 226 -14.58 -7.35 0.34
C PHE A 226 -15.86 -7.30 -0.52
N ASP A 227 -16.97 -6.79 0.04
CA ASP A 227 -18.21 -6.56 -0.74
C ASP A 227 -18.10 -5.24 -1.53
N TYR A 228 -17.29 -5.27 -2.60
CA TYR A 228 -17.13 -4.15 -3.52
C TYR A 228 -18.43 -3.79 -4.25
N GLY A 229 -19.37 -4.74 -4.36
CA GLY A 229 -20.71 -4.48 -4.90
C GLY A 229 -21.50 -3.51 -4.04
N LYS A 230 -21.52 -3.76 -2.73
CA LYS A 230 -22.07 -2.81 -1.75
C LYS A 230 -21.28 -1.51 -1.73
N LEU A 231 -19.95 -1.57 -1.69
CA LEU A 231 -19.11 -0.37 -1.68
C LEU A 231 -19.41 0.57 -2.85
N TYR A 232 -19.58 0.02 -4.05
CA TYR A 232 -19.93 0.78 -5.25
C TYR A 232 -21.25 1.53 -5.07
N MET A 233 -22.29 0.84 -4.59
CA MET A 233 -23.61 1.43 -4.39
C MET A 233 -23.56 2.54 -3.33
N ASP A 234 -22.91 2.27 -2.20
CA ASP A 234 -22.80 3.23 -1.10
C ASP A 234 -21.98 4.45 -1.51
N PHE A 235 -20.89 4.26 -2.27
CA PHE A 235 -20.08 5.35 -2.82
C PHE A 235 -20.89 6.19 -3.80
N TRP A 236 -21.56 5.56 -4.76
CA TRP A 236 -22.45 6.26 -5.69
C TRP A 236 -23.52 7.05 -4.95
N GLU A 237 -24.24 6.45 -4.00
CA GLU A 237 -25.32 7.11 -3.27
C GLU A 237 -24.86 8.36 -2.53
N ARG A 238 -23.71 8.29 -1.85
CA ARG A 238 -23.11 9.40 -1.10
C ARG A 238 -22.46 10.47 -1.98
N SER A 239 -22.31 10.22 -3.27
CA SER A 239 -21.61 11.15 -4.16
C SER A 239 -22.39 12.46 -4.38
N PRO A 240 -21.69 13.60 -4.49
CA PRO A 240 -22.27 14.87 -4.91
C PRO A 240 -23.07 14.78 -6.22
N ASN A 241 -24.19 15.51 -6.30
CA ASN A 241 -25.10 15.44 -7.45
C ASN A 241 -24.45 15.92 -8.75
N ASN A 242 -23.62 16.95 -8.70
CA ASN A 242 -22.89 17.44 -9.88
C ASN A 242 -22.02 16.32 -10.49
N LEU A 243 -21.30 15.55 -9.67
CA LEU A 243 -20.49 14.44 -10.15
C LEU A 243 -21.34 13.32 -10.77
N LYS A 244 -22.51 13.01 -10.18
CA LYS A 244 -23.47 12.03 -10.73
C LYS A 244 -24.02 12.49 -12.07
N GLU A 245 -24.40 13.75 -12.20
CA GLU A 245 -24.94 14.33 -13.42
C GLU A 245 -23.91 14.28 -14.55
N GLU A 246 -22.67 14.69 -14.29
CA GLU A 246 -21.58 14.64 -15.26
C GLU A 246 -21.18 13.20 -15.64
N ALA A 247 -21.29 12.26 -14.71
CA ALA A 247 -21.10 10.84 -14.98
C ALA A 247 -22.20 10.27 -15.89
N ASN A 248 -23.46 10.64 -15.64
CA ASN A 248 -24.61 10.23 -16.45
C ASN A 248 -24.63 10.87 -17.84
N ALA A 249 -24.04 12.05 -18.00
CA ALA A 249 -23.88 12.71 -19.29
C ALA A 249 -22.94 11.94 -20.24
N CYS A 250 -22.09 11.04 -19.72
CA CYS A 250 -21.28 10.14 -20.52
C CYS A 250 -22.07 8.85 -20.86
N PRO A 251 -22.45 8.61 -22.13
CA PRO A 251 -23.32 7.48 -22.49
C PRO A 251 -22.69 6.12 -22.18
N ILE A 252 -21.37 6.00 -22.38
CA ILE A 252 -20.61 4.76 -22.11
C ILE A 252 -20.69 4.40 -20.62
N PHE A 253 -20.48 5.40 -19.76
CA PHE A 253 -20.46 5.22 -18.31
C PHE A 253 -21.87 4.95 -17.75
N CYS A 254 -22.86 5.72 -18.21
CA CYS A 254 -24.27 5.56 -17.82
C CYS A 254 -24.80 4.15 -18.15
N ASN A 255 -24.45 3.60 -19.32
CA ASN A 255 -24.86 2.25 -19.69
C ASN A 255 -24.21 1.18 -18.80
N LYS A 256 -22.92 1.31 -18.48
CA LYS A 256 -22.23 0.41 -17.54
C LYS A 256 -22.84 0.45 -16.14
N LEU A 257 -23.08 1.66 -15.61
CA LEU A 257 -23.74 1.89 -14.33
C LEU A 257 -25.07 1.15 -14.23
N LYS A 258 -25.95 1.31 -15.23
CA LYS A 258 -27.27 0.67 -15.26
C LYS A 258 -27.16 -0.85 -15.28
N LEU A 259 -26.36 -1.41 -16.17
CA LEU A 259 -26.14 -2.86 -16.28
C LEU A 259 -25.63 -3.46 -14.96
N TYR A 260 -24.75 -2.73 -14.28
CA TYR A 260 -24.16 -3.19 -13.02
C TYR A 260 -25.13 -3.07 -11.83
N CYS A 261 -25.85 -1.96 -11.69
CA CYS A 261 -26.88 -1.80 -10.68
C CYS A 261 -27.95 -2.91 -10.79
N ASP A 262 -28.34 -3.26 -12.02
CA ASP A 262 -29.31 -4.34 -12.27
C ASP A 262 -28.74 -5.71 -11.93
N SER A 263 -27.46 -5.96 -12.20
CA SER A 263 -26.81 -7.23 -11.87
C SER A 263 -26.65 -7.43 -10.36
N ILE A 264 -26.30 -6.38 -9.60
CA ILE A 264 -26.24 -6.42 -8.13
C ILE A 264 -27.63 -6.67 -7.55
N LYS A 265 -28.66 -5.96 -8.02
CA LYS A 265 -30.04 -6.14 -7.53
C LYS A 265 -30.54 -7.57 -7.77
N LYS A 266 -30.26 -8.15 -8.95
CA LYS A 266 -30.59 -9.56 -9.26
C LYS A 266 -29.84 -10.53 -8.36
N LYS A 267 -28.55 -10.32 -8.11
CA LYS A 267 -27.73 -11.15 -7.23
C LYS A 267 -28.26 -11.15 -5.79
N ARG A 268 -28.55 -9.96 -5.24
CA ARG A 268 -29.12 -9.82 -3.88
C ARG A 268 -30.49 -10.48 -3.76
N LYS A 269 -31.34 -10.37 -4.78
CA LYS A 269 -32.65 -11.04 -4.81
C LYS A 269 -32.52 -12.57 -4.83
N GLY A 270 -31.61 -13.10 -5.66
CA GLY A 270 -31.34 -14.55 -5.71
C GLY A 270 -30.74 -15.11 -4.42
N ASP A 271 -29.88 -14.36 -3.72
CA ASP A 271 -29.34 -14.75 -2.43
C ASP A 271 -30.42 -14.72 -1.33
N PHE A 272 -31.32 -13.73 -1.36
CA PHE A 272 -32.48 -13.65 -0.46
C PHE A 272 -33.44 -14.83 -0.67
N ASP A 273 -33.75 -15.17 -1.92
CA ASP A 273 -34.64 -16.28 -2.28
C ASP A 273 -34.05 -17.65 -1.90
N LYS A 274 -32.71 -17.79 -1.90
CA LYS A 274 -32.03 -19.01 -1.40
C LYS A 274 -32.09 -19.12 0.13
N VAL A 275 -31.95 -18.02 0.85
CA VAL A 275 -32.02 -17.99 2.32
C VAL A 275 -33.45 -18.26 2.81
N THR A 276 -34.46 -17.70 2.15
CA THR A 276 -35.87 -17.96 2.46
C THR A 276 -36.32 -19.35 2.02
N GLY A 277 -35.82 -19.85 0.87
CA GLY A 277 -36.06 -21.22 0.40
C GLY A 277 -35.43 -22.30 1.28
N SER A 278 -34.29 -22.03 1.94
CA SER A 278 -33.70 -22.93 2.95
C SER A 278 -34.53 -22.97 4.23
N LYS A 279 -34.97 -21.80 4.73
CA LYS A 279 -35.85 -21.72 5.92
C LYS A 279 -37.22 -22.36 5.70
N GLY A 280 -37.75 -22.32 4.47
CA GLY A 280 -39.00 -23.00 4.10
C GLY A 280 -38.89 -24.53 4.02
N LYS A 281 -37.69 -25.09 3.81
CA LYS A 281 -37.45 -26.53 3.88
C LYS A 281 -37.28 -27.03 5.32
N ASP A 282 -36.64 -26.24 6.19
CA ASP A 282 -36.48 -26.60 7.60
C ASP A 282 -37.80 -26.56 8.39
N MET A 283 -38.75 -25.70 8.02
CA MET A 283 -40.09 -25.69 8.63
C MET A 283 -40.99 -26.86 8.19
N ASN A 284 -40.74 -27.46 7.01
CA ASN A 284 -41.50 -28.63 6.55
C ASN A 284 -41.04 -29.95 7.20
N TYR A 285 -39.83 -30.00 7.78
CA TYR A 285 -39.40 -31.16 8.58
C TYR A 285 -39.94 -31.14 10.01
N LEU A 286 -40.32 -29.97 10.55
CA LEU A 286 -40.89 -29.85 11.90
C LEU A 286 -42.42 -30.09 11.94
N LEU A 287 -43.13 -29.95 10.82
CA LEU A 287 -44.57 -30.22 10.73
C LEU A 287 -44.93 -31.68 10.40
N ILE A 288 -43.97 -32.48 9.92
CA ILE A 288 -44.18 -33.91 9.64
C ILE A 288 -43.82 -34.79 10.86
N SER A 289 -43.12 -34.25 11.86
CA SER A 289 -42.73 -34.98 13.07
C SER A 289 -43.73 -34.90 14.24
N SER A 290 -44.91 -34.30 14.04
CA SER A 290 -45.96 -34.16 15.08
C SER A 290 -47.25 -34.93 14.78
N MET A 291 -47.22 -35.84 13.80
CA MET A 291 -48.34 -36.77 13.49
C MET A 291 -47.93 -38.25 13.50
N GLN A 292 -47.05 -38.65 14.43
CA GLN A 292 -46.83 -40.05 14.80
C GLN A 292 -46.88 -40.21 16.31
#